data_AF-A0A553DRX0-F1
#
_entry.id   AF-A0A553DRX0-F1
#
_cell.length_a   1.000
_cell.length_b   1.000
_cell.length_c   1.000
_cell.angle_alpha   90.00
_cell.angle_beta   90.00
_cell.angle_gamma   90.00
#
_symmetry.space_group_name_H-M   'P 1'
#
loop_
_entity.id
_entity.type
_entity.pdbx_description
1 polymer ?
#
loop_
_entity_poly.entity_id
_entity_poly.type
_entity_poly.pdbx_seq_one_letter_code
_entity_poly.pdbx_strand_id
1 'polypeptide(L)'
;MKRIITLFLVFYSLLSFAQCPLNLLADDLSKTNKEFKEFVNESSGFRAWQILEKEAPALRTDISELNLVSKNLDAIEKAGGYTKWKSLQSGARQSWNGATNIFKATTDEIAEATAKIKNHRLAQNAGTNGNYGYLEGKIGTINKNGELIRSGEPDKINEIFEALKVNPQQEIGGTNSWLRNTDSEYKMLNRLANELNGVKGKTYKEITGELKIASERPYCPSCQGVIQQFNEMYPNAKLILIDGIK
;
A
#
# COMPACT_ATOMS: atom_id res chain seq x y z
N MET A 1 -4.27 10.87 -46.23
CA MET A 1 -4.75 11.81 -45.21
C MET A 1 -3.57 12.25 -44.36
N LYS A 2 -2.85 13.26 -44.86
CA LYS A 2 -1.70 13.93 -44.25
C LYS A 2 -2.13 15.39 -44.13
N ARG A 3 -2.52 15.85 -42.95
CA ARG A 3 -2.81 17.26 -42.58
C ARG A 3 -3.51 17.21 -41.21
N ILE A 4 -2.76 17.54 -40.15
CA ILE A 4 -3.19 17.98 -38.79
C ILE A 4 -1.96 18.06 -37.85
N ILE A 5 -0.76 17.60 -38.26
CA ILE A 5 0.44 17.64 -37.41
C ILE A 5 1.11 19.05 -37.32
N THR A 6 0.66 20.07 -38.07
CA THR A 6 1.47 21.30 -38.25
C THR A 6 0.97 22.56 -37.53
N LEU A 7 -0.12 22.53 -36.74
CA LEU A 7 -0.68 23.79 -36.20
C LEU A 7 -0.64 24.03 -34.70
N PHE A 8 -0.15 23.10 -33.86
CA PHE A 8 -0.02 23.34 -32.42
C PHE A 8 1.42 23.60 -31.92
N LEU A 9 2.42 23.52 -32.79
CA LEU A 9 3.84 23.67 -32.41
C LEU A 9 4.40 25.10 -32.60
N VAL A 10 3.63 26.06 -33.11
CA VAL A 10 4.17 27.36 -33.55
C VAL A 10 3.69 28.56 -32.69
N PHE A 11 2.77 28.38 -31.74
CA PHE A 11 2.23 29.51 -30.96
C PHE A 11 2.82 29.70 -29.54
N TYR A 12 3.98 29.11 -29.27
CA TYR A 12 4.73 29.32 -28.02
C TYR A 12 6.18 29.80 -28.27
N SER A 13 6.40 30.54 -29.35
CA SER A 13 7.70 31.11 -29.72
C SER A 13 8.03 32.46 -29.04
N LEU A 14 7.34 32.81 -27.96
CA LEU A 14 7.62 34.02 -27.18
C LEU A 14 7.60 33.73 -25.69
N LEU A 15 8.52 32.88 -25.24
CA LEU A 15 9.08 32.85 -23.89
C LEU A 15 10.33 31.96 -23.98
N SER A 16 11.51 32.59 -23.94
CA SER A 16 12.78 31.90 -23.71
C SER A 16 12.64 31.00 -22.48
N PHE A 17 13.23 29.80 -22.50
CA PHE A 17 13.13 28.68 -21.52
C PHE A 17 12.05 27.61 -21.81
N ALA A 18 12.17 26.82 -22.89
CA ALA A 18 11.37 25.58 -23.05
C ALA A 18 12.05 24.44 -23.84
N GLN A 19 13.37 24.44 -24.03
CA GLN A 19 14.06 23.40 -24.82
C GLN A 19 14.24 22.06 -24.06
N CYS A 20 14.21 22.04 -22.72
CA CYS A 20 14.42 20.81 -21.93
C CYS A 20 13.23 19.82 -21.94
N PRO A 21 11.97 20.24 -21.73
CA PRO A 21 10.86 19.29 -21.61
C PRO A 21 10.54 18.56 -22.92
N LEU A 22 10.72 19.24 -24.06
CA LEU A 22 10.35 18.67 -25.36
C LEU A 22 11.28 17.52 -25.79
N ASN A 23 12.58 17.64 -25.48
CA ASN A 23 13.55 16.58 -25.76
C ASN A 23 13.31 15.35 -24.86
N LEU A 24 12.93 15.58 -23.60
CA LEU A 24 12.59 14.50 -22.68
C LEU A 24 11.30 13.79 -23.10
N LEU A 25 10.27 14.54 -23.53
CA LEU A 25 9.06 13.93 -24.08
C LEU A 25 9.36 13.11 -25.34
N ALA A 26 10.20 13.63 -26.24
CA ALA A 26 10.59 12.91 -27.46
C ALA A 26 11.35 11.61 -27.12
N ASP A 27 12.21 11.65 -26.12
CA ASP A 27 12.92 10.47 -25.60
C ASP A 27 11.94 9.45 -24.99
N ASP A 28 11.04 9.90 -24.11
CA ASP A 28 10.00 9.05 -23.51
C ASP A 28 9.11 8.41 -24.60
N LEU A 29 8.66 9.18 -25.60
CA LEU A 29 7.88 8.68 -26.75
C LEU A 29 8.64 7.66 -27.60
N SER A 30 9.97 7.75 -27.65
CA SER A 30 10.79 6.80 -28.40
C SER A 30 10.95 5.46 -27.67
N LYS A 31 10.87 5.46 -26.33
CA LYS A 31 11.17 4.31 -25.46
C LYS A 31 9.92 3.59 -24.93
N THR A 32 8.76 4.25 -24.91
CA THR A 32 7.53 3.73 -24.31
C THR A 32 6.60 3.02 -25.30
N ASN A 33 5.60 2.31 -24.75
CA ASN A 33 4.63 1.50 -25.50
C ASN A 33 3.54 2.35 -26.18
N LYS A 34 2.65 1.69 -26.94
CA LYS A 34 1.55 2.35 -27.65
C LYS A 34 0.58 3.10 -26.71
N GLU A 35 0.32 2.52 -25.54
CA GLU A 35 -0.61 3.06 -24.54
C GLU A 35 -0.15 4.41 -23.99
N PHE A 36 1.14 4.56 -23.68
CA PHE A 36 1.71 5.86 -23.28
C PHE A 36 1.52 6.91 -24.36
N LYS A 37 1.81 6.55 -25.62
CA LYS A 37 1.73 7.47 -26.76
C LYS A 37 0.31 7.96 -27.00
N GLU A 38 -0.66 7.05 -26.91
CA GLU A 38 -2.08 7.41 -27.01
C GLU A 38 -2.50 8.31 -25.85
N PHE A 39 -2.05 8.01 -24.63
CA PHE A 39 -2.36 8.79 -23.44
C PHE A 39 -1.83 10.23 -23.50
N VAL A 40 -0.54 10.42 -23.77
CA VAL A 40 0.06 11.77 -23.81
C VAL A 40 -0.34 12.58 -25.04
N ASN A 41 -0.97 11.95 -26.04
CA ASN A 41 -1.58 12.65 -27.17
C ASN A 41 -2.91 13.33 -26.78
N GLU A 42 -3.51 12.95 -25.65
CA GLU A 42 -4.65 13.66 -25.07
C GLU A 42 -4.20 14.87 -24.25
N SER A 43 -4.98 15.96 -24.27
CA SER A 43 -4.63 17.20 -23.56
C SER A 43 -4.46 17.02 -22.05
N SER A 44 -5.32 16.22 -21.42
CA SER A 44 -5.25 15.87 -20.00
C SER A 44 -4.05 14.97 -19.70
N GLY A 45 -3.75 14.04 -20.60
CA GLY A 45 -2.60 13.15 -20.48
C GLY A 45 -1.26 13.87 -20.64
N PHE A 46 -1.15 14.79 -21.60
CA PHE A 46 0.02 15.65 -21.72
C PHE A 46 0.23 16.53 -20.49
N ARG A 47 -0.85 17.14 -19.97
CA ARG A 47 -0.78 17.92 -18.71
C ARG A 47 -0.32 17.07 -17.53
N ALA A 48 -0.81 15.84 -17.41
CA ALA A 48 -0.35 14.92 -16.38
C ALA A 48 1.14 14.60 -16.51
N TRP A 49 1.62 14.34 -17.73
CA TRP A 49 3.05 14.13 -17.99
C TRP A 49 3.89 15.36 -17.61
N GLN A 50 3.44 16.57 -17.95
CA GLN A 50 4.16 17.81 -17.59
C GLN A 50 4.27 18.01 -16.07
N ILE A 51 3.19 17.72 -15.35
CA ILE A 51 3.15 17.81 -13.88
C ILE A 51 4.14 16.79 -13.28
N LEU A 52 4.10 15.54 -13.74
CA LEU A 52 4.99 14.49 -13.23
C LEU A 52 6.45 14.74 -13.62
N GLU A 53 6.75 15.19 -14.83
CA GLU A 53 8.14 15.54 -15.17
C GLU A 53 8.67 16.67 -14.28
N LYS A 54 7.84 17.64 -13.92
CA LYS A 54 8.28 18.74 -13.05
C LYS A 54 8.45 18.30 -11.59
N GLU A 55 7.55 17.47 -11.08
CA GLU A 55 7.41 17.25 -9.63
C GLU A 55 7.73 15.82 -9.18
N ALA A 56 7.67 14.83 -10.08
CA ALA A 56 7.99 13.43 -9.82
C ALA A 56 8.54 12.72 -11.08
N PRO A 57 9.73 13.11 -11.58
CA PRO A 57 10.24 12.68 -12.89
C PRO A 57 10.29 11.17 -13.11
N ALA A 58 10.49 10.39 -12.03
CA ALA A 58 10.55 8.93 -12.08
C ALA A 58 9.20 8.28 -12.42
N LEU A 59 8.09 8.98 -12.23
CA LEU A 59 6.72 8.48 -12.44
C LEU A 59 6.11 8.97 -13.76
N ARG A 60 6.78 9.87 -14.50
CA ARG A 60 6.20 10.52 -15.69
C ARG A 60 5.87 9.58 -16.83
N THR A 61 6.42 8.36 -16.83
CA THR A 61 6.09 7.30 -17.79
C THR A 61 5.26 6.17 -17.20
N ASP A 62 4.88 6.26 -15.92
CA ASP A 62 4.00 5.30 -15.27
C ASP A 62 2.55 5.57 -15.67
N ILE A 63 1.95 4.63 -16.41
CA ILE A 63 0.58 4.77 -16.94
C ILE A 63 -0.46 4.88 -15.82
N SER A 64 -0.26 4.21 -14.69
CA SER A 64 -1.22 4.24 -13.59
C SER A 64 -1.20 5.60 -12.91
N GLU A 65 -0.01 6.13 -12.65
CA GLU A 65 0.14 7.46 -12.04
C GLU A 65 -0.30 8.56 -13.00
N LEU A 66 0.03 8.46 -14.28
CA LEU A 66 -0.45 9.35 -15.33
C LEU A 66 -1.97 9.41 -15.39
N ASN A 67 -2.65 8.26 -15.38
CA ASN A 67 -4.11 8.16 -15.34
C ASN A 67 -4.71 8.77 -14.06
N LEU A 68 -4.05 8.59 -12.92
CA LEU A 68 -4.48 9.17 -11.67
C LEU A 68 -4.39 10.71 -11.73
N VAL A 69 -3.25 11.24 -12.17
CA VAL A 69 -3.00 12.68 -12.27
C VAL A 69 -3.96 13.32 -13.28
N SER A 70 -4.17 12.72 -14.46
CA SER A 70 -5.04 13.29 -15.50
C SER A 70 -6.50 13.42 -15.05
N LYS A 71 -6.96 12.56 -14.14
CA LYS A 71 -8.32 12.62 -13.56
C LYS A 71 -8.45 13.63 -12.41
N ASN A 72 -7.34 14.17 -11.89
CA ASN A 72 -7.31 14.99 -10.68
C ASN A 72 -6.63 16.36 -10.88
N LEU A 73 -6.47 16.83 -12.12
CA LEU A 73 -5.76 18.07 -12.45
C LEU A 73 -6.25 19.29 -11.64
N ASP A 74 -7.57 19.47 -11.51
CA ASP A 74 -8.15 20.59 -10.76
C ASP A 74 -7.84 20.51 -9.26
N ALA A 75 -7.84 19.30 -8.70
CA ALA A 75 -7.51 19.07 -7.29
C ALA A 75 -6.02 19.30 -7.03
N ILE A 76 -5.17 18.93 -8.00
CA ILE A 76 -3.72 19.16 -7.97
C ILE A 76 -3.41 20.65 -8.01
N GLU A 77 -4.06 21.39 -8.89
CA GLU A 77 -3.92 22.84 -9.00
C GLU A 77 -4.37 23.54 -7.70
N LYS A 78 -5.54 23.17 -7.16
CA LYS A 78 -6.05 23.72 -5.89
C LYS A 78 -5.15 23.42 -4.70
N ALA A 79 -4.49 22.26 -4.68
CA ALA A 79 -3.52 21.90 -3.65
C ALA A 79 -2.17 22.63 -3.80
N GLY A 80 -1.93 23.28 -4.94
CA GLY A 80 -0.70 24.00 -5.24
C GLY A 80 0.45 23.11 -5.72
N GLY A 81 0.15 22.01 -6.41
CA GLY A 81 1.13 21.10 -7.03
C GLY A 81 0.87 19.62 -6.74
N TYR A 82 1.44 18.74 -7.56
CA TYR A 82 1.27 17.29 -7.43
C TYR A 82 1.82 16.77 -6.10
N THR A 83 2.99 17.24 -5.68
CA THR A 83 3.60 16.83 -4.40
C THR A 83 2.74 17.18 -3.20
N LYS A 84 2.14 18.37 -3.19
CA LYS A 84 1.20 18.81 -2.14
C LYS A 84 -0.13 18.07 -2.22
N TRP A 85 -0.66 17.89 -3.41
CA TRP A 85 -1.87 17.10 -3.59
C TRP A 85 -1.68 15.67 -3.11
N LYS A 86 -0.57 15.02 -3.48
CA LYS A 86 -0.25 13.66 -3.06
C LYS A 86 0.01 13.58 -1.55
N SER A 87 0.58 14.62 -0.93
CA SER A 87 0.72 14.68 0.54
C SER A 87 -0.62 14.91 1.27
N LEU A 88 -1.58 15.59 0.64
CA LEU A 88 -2.95 15.70 1.13
C LEU A 88 -3.72 14.38 0.96
N GLN A 89 -3.49 13.65 -0.14
CA GLN A 89 -4.04 12.30 -0.35
C GLN A 89 -3.43 11.28 0.63
N SER A 90 -2.15 11.42 0.98
CA SER A 90 -1.51 10.53 1.95
C SER A 90 -1.94 10.78 3.40
N GLY A 91 -2.56 11.94 3.69
CA GLY A 91 -3.23 12.28 4.95
C GLY A 91 -2.33 12.23 6.18
N ALA A 92 -2.66 13.02 7.21
CA ALA A 92 -2.21 12.66 8.56
C ALA A 92 -2.86 11.31 8.90
N ARG A 93 -2.07 10.23 8.95
CA ARG A 93 -2.63 8.90 9.25
C ARG A 93 -3.35 8.96 10.60
N GLN A 94 -4.57 8.42 10.63
CA GLN A 94 -5.32 8.34 11.87
C GLN A 94 -4.67 7.32 12.80
N SER A 95 -4.34 7.75 14.02
CA SER A 95 -3.90 6.84 15.09
C SER A 95 -4.98 5.79 15.36
N TRP A 96 -4.58 4.54 15.50
CA TRP A 96 -5.48 3.46 15.90
C TRP A 96 -5.62 3.46 17.42
N ASN A 97 -6.83 3.71 17.92
CA ASN A 97 -7.15 3.73 19.35
C ASN A 97 -6.26 4.66 20.20
N GLY A 98 -5.76 5.75 19.62
CA GLY A 98 -4.88 6.69 20.33
C GLY A 98 -3.43 6.21 20.50
N ALA A 99 -3.06 5.06 19.93
CA ALA A 99 -1.69 4.57 19.92
C ALA A 99 -0.76 5.51 19.12
N THR A 100 0.43 5.78 19.65
CA THR A 100 1.37 6.75 19.07
C THR A 100 2.08 6.26 17.81
N ASN A 101 2.15 4.94 17.61
CA ASN A 101 2.92 4.30 16.55
C ASN A 101 2.10 3.30 15.72
N ILE A 102 0.79 3.22 15.93
CA ILE A 102 -0.13 2.40 15.13
C ILE A 102 -1.07 3.31 14.37
N PHE A 103 -1.17 3.10 13.07
CA PHE A 103 -1.87 3.99 12.16
C PHE A 103 -2.79 3.22 11.22
N LYS A 104 -3.92 3.81 10.84
CA LYS A 104 -4.71 3.34 9.70
C LYS A 104 -4.01 3.67 8.39
N ALA A 105 -4.11 2.76 7.43
CA ALA A 105 -3.61 2.96 6.08
C ALA A 105 -4.37 4.06 5.32
N THR A 106 -3.72 4.56 4.27
CA THR A 106 -4.34 5.49 3.32
C THR A 106 -5.26 4.75 2.34
N THR A 107 -6.10 5.50 1.62
CA THR A 107 -6.96 4.93 0.57
C THR A 107 -6.17 4.24 -0.54
N ASP A 108 -5.02 4.80 -0.92
CA ASP A 108 -4.14 4.21 -1.95
C ASP A 108 -3.54 2.88 -1.45
N GLU A 109 -3.05 2.83 -0.21
CA GLU A 109 -2.52 1.60 0.40
C GLU A 109 -3.60 0.51 0.52
N ILE A 110 -4.84 0.89 0.84
CA ILE A 110 -6.00 -0.01 0.85
C ILE A 110 -6.27 -0.54 -0.56
N ALA A 111 -6.29 0.32 -1.58
CA ALA A 111 -6.55 -0.07 -2.96
C ALA A 111 -5.47 -1.02 -3.51
N GLU A 112 -4.19 -0.73 -3.25
CA GLU A 112 -3.06 -1.59 -3.62
C GLU A 112 -3.16 -2.98 -2.96
N ALA A 113 -3.42 -3.01 -1.66
CA ALA A 113 -3.60 -4.26 -0.92
C ALA A 113 -4.79 -5.07 -1.44
N THR A 114 -5.92 -4.41 -1.71
CA THR A 114 -7.12 -5.01 -2.31
C THR A 114 -6.79 -5.68 -3.62
N ALA A 115 -6.10 -4.97 -4.54
CA ALA A 115 -5.69 -5.51 -5.83
C ALA A 115 -4.74 -6.70 -5.68
N LYS A 116 -3.77 -6.62 -4.76
CA LYS A 116 -2.81 -7.69 -4.48
C LYS A 116 -3.48 -8.99 -4.04
N ILE A 117 -4.38 -8.93 -3.06
CA ILE A 117 -5.11 -10.13 -2.58
C ILE A 117 -6.04 -10.68 -3.66
N LYS A 118 -6.78 -9.80 -4.36
CA LYS A 118 -7.68 -10.20 -5.45
C LYS A 118 -6.93 -10.95 -6.55
N ASN A 119 -5.81 -10.41 -7.03
CA ASN A 119 -5.00 -11.03 -8.07
C ASN A 119 -4.41 -12.37 -7.61
N HIS A 120 -3.97 -12.47 -6.36
CA HIS A 120 -3.49 -13.73 -5.82
C HIS A 120 -4.59 -14.80 -5.74
N ARG A 121 -5.80 -14.45 -5.30
CA ARG A 121 -6.94 -15.39 -5.27
C ARG A 121 -7.26 -15.92 -6.67
N LEU A 122 -7.24 -15.05 -7.69
CA LEU A 122 -7.45 -15.45 -9.08
C LEU A 122 -6.35 -16.40 -9.55
N ALA A 123 -5.08 -16.07 -9.30
CA ALA A 123 -3.94 -16.90 -9.69
C ALA A 123 -3.93 -18.28 -9.02
N GLN A 124 -4.39 -18.37 -7.76
CA GLN A 124 -4.46 -19.62 -7.00
C GLN A 124 -5.77 -20.39 -7.21
N ASN A 125 -6.72 -19.85 -7.98
CA ASN A 125 -8.08 -20.37 -8.07
C ASN A 125 -8.72 -20.65 -6.68
N ALA A 126 -8.45 -19.77 -5.71
CA ALA A 126 -8.61 -20.07 -4.27
C ALA A 126 -10.05 -19.96 -3.73
N GLY A 127 -11.05 -19.79 -4.59
CA GLY A 127 -12.45 -19.58 -4.18
C GLY A 127 -12.61 -18.46 -3.13
N THR A 128 -13.61 -18.60 -2.25
CA THR A 128 -13.93 -17.62 -1.19
C THR A 128 -13.49 -18.06 0.21
N ASN A 129 -13.00 -19.30 0.34
CA ASN A 129 -12.62 -19.91 1.62
C ASN A 129 -11.26 -19.44 2.12
N GLY A 130 -11.12 -19.43 3.45
CA GLY A 130 -9.95 -18.90 4.15
C GLY A 130 -9.84 -17.39 4.05
N ASN A 131 -8.87 -16.86 4.79
CA ASN A 131 -8.45 -15.46 4.79
C ASN A 131 -7.01 -15.38 4.33
N TYR A 132 -6.67 -14.37 3.54
CA TYR A 132 -5.28 -14.02 3.25
C TYR A 132 -4.87 -12.77 4.02
N GLY A 133 -3.65 -12.77 4.51
CA GLY A 133 -2.99 -11.58 5.04
C GLY A 133 -1.53 -11.56 4.62
N TYR A 134 -0.87 -10.41 4.79
CA TYR A 134 0.55 -10.29 4.52
C TYR A 134 1.18 -9.19 5.38
N LEU A 135 2.51 -9.27 5.48
CA LEU A 135 3.34 -8.23 6.06
C LEU A 135 4.20 -7.62 4.97
N GLU A 136 4.32 -6.30 4.95
CA GLU A 136 5.16 -5.58 3.98
C GLU A 136 5.88 -4.42 4.65
N GLY A 137 7.18 -4.29 4.39
CA GLY A 137 8.02 -3.26 4.99
C GLY A 137 9.26 -3.83 5.65
N LYS A 138 9.90 -3.01 6.49
CA LYS A 138 11.17 -3.34 7.13
C LYS A 138 11.08 -3.10 8.63
N ILE A 139 11.51 -4.09 9.42
CA ILE A 139 11.60 -4.00 10.87
C ILE A 139 12.90 -4.64 11.35
N GLY A 140 13.71 -3.88 12.09
CA GLY A 140 15.08 -4.26 12.42
C GLY A 140 15.88 -4.58 11.14
N THR A 141 16.40 -5.81 11.07
CA THR A 141 17.15 -6.33 9.92
C THR A 141 16.27 -7.08 8.91
N ILE A 142 14.99 -7.30 9.20
CA ILE A 142 14.08 -8.12 8.40
C ILE A 142 13.30 -7.26 7.42
N ASN A 143 13.28 -7.69 6.16
CA ASN A 143 12.41 -7.15 5.11
C ASN A 143 11.30 -8.16 4.82
N LYS A 144 10.05 -7.69 4.78
CA LYS A 144 8.89 -8.45 4.33
C LYS A 144 8.39 -7.83 3.01
N ASN A 145 8.20 -8.68 2.01
CA ASN A 145 7.87 -8.24 0.64
C ASN A 145 6.38 -8.44 0.30
N GLY A 146 5.53 -8.62 1.31
CA GLY A 146 4.11 -8.91 1.14
C GLY A 146 3.82 -10.31 0.60
N GLU A 147 4.57 -11.31 1.08
CA GLU A 147 4.21 -12.72 0.87
C GLU A 147 2.87 -13.01 1.55
N LEU A 148 1.94 -13.60 0.80
CA LEU A 148 0.58 -13.86 1.25
C LEU A 148 0.51 -15.13 2.08
N ILE A 149 0.08 -14.99 3.32
CA ILE A 149 -0.15 -16.07 4.27
C ILE A 149 -1.64 -16.35 4.36
N ARG A 150 -2.02 -17.61 4.14
CA ARG A 150 -3.40 -18.07 4.27
C ARG A 150 -3.69 -18.54 5.69
N SER A 151 -4.86 -18.18 6.22
CA SER A 151 -5.42 -18.81 7.42
C SER A 151 -5.57 -20.32 7.23
N GLY A 152 -5.36 -21.09 8.29
CA GLY A 152 -5.48 -22.55 8.26
C GLY A 152 -4.78 -23.16 9.45
N GLU A 153 -4.22 -24.37 9.28
CA GLU A 153 -3.53 -25.09 10.35
C GLU A 153 -2.55 -24.19 11.14
N PRO A 154 -2.50 -24.33 12.48
CA PRO A 154 -1.53 -23.62 13.31
C PRO A 154 -0.09 -23.95 12.89
N ASP A 155 0.78 -22.97 13.02
CA ASP A 155 2.21 -23.20 12.78
C ASP A 155 2.83 -23.99 13.93
N LYS A 156 3.76 -24.89 13.59
CA LYS A 156 4.53 -25.68 14.57
C LYS A 156 5.80 -24.94 14.98
N ILE A 157 5.63 -23.72 15.49
CA ILE A 157 6.72 -22.84 15.95
C ILE A 157 6.40 -22.32 17.35
N ASN A 158 7.35 -21.63 17.99
CA ASN A 158 7.13 -21.08 19.32
C ASN A 158 6.01 -20.03 19.30
N GLU A 159 5.06 -20.15 20.23
CA GLU A 159 3.95 -19.19 20.37
C GLU A 159 4.38 -18.03 21.26
N ILE A 160 4.76 -16.92 20.63
CA ILE A 160 5.21 -15.70 21.31
C ILE A 160 4.01 -14.88 21.79
N PHE A 161 2.95 -14.82 20.99
CA PHE A 161 1.73 -14.06 21.28
C PHE A 161 0.60 -14.96 21.74
N GLU A 162 -0.32 -14.38 22.51
CA GLU A 162 -1.52 -15.07 22.96
C GLU A 162 -2.68 -14.77 22.00
N ALA A 163 -3.25 -15.84 21.43
CA ALA A 163 -4.52 -15.79 20.73
C ALA A 163 -5.69 -16.05 21.69
N LEU A 164 -6.82 -15.42 21.43
CA LEU A 164 -8.07 -15.63 22.15
C LEU A 164 -9.00 -16.54 21.34
N LYS A 165 -9.96 -17.15 22.05
CA LYS A 165 -11.07 -17.84 21.38
C LYS A 165 -12.13 -16.83 20.98
N VAL A 166 -12.44 -16.75 19.68
CA VAL A 166 -13.41 -15.79 19.13
C VAL A 166 -14.35 -16.50 18.16
N ASN A 167 -15.67 -16.28 18.30
CA ASN A 167 -16.68 -16.87 17.41
C ASN A 167 -16.91 -16.02 16.14
N PRO A 168 -17.76 -16.45 15.19
CA PRO A 168 -18.02 -15.69 13.97
C PRO A 168 -18.64 -14.30 14.22
N GLN A 169 -19.39 -14.14 15.32
CA GLN A 169 -20.03 -12.90 15.75
C GLN A 169 -19.06 -11.91 16.42
N GLN A 170 -17.75 -12.21 16.44
CA GLN A 170 -16.71 -11.40 17.08
C GLN A 170 -16.83 -11.37 18.62
N GLU A 171 -17.44 -12.37 19.22
CA GLU A 171 -17.54 -12.50 20.68
C GLU A 171 -16.39 -13.33 21.23
N ILE A 172 -15.69 -12.78 22.23
CA ILE A 172 -14.61 -13.48 22.94
C ILE A 172 -15.23 -14.53 23.86
N GLY A 173 -14.81 -15.79 23.73
CA GLY A 173 -15.32 -16.90 24.53
C GLY A 173 -16.77 -17.29 24.25
N GLY A 174 -17.39 -16.73 23.20
CA GLY A 174 -18.77 -17.05 22.82
C GLY A 174 -18.96 -18.50 22.34
N THR A 175 -20.22 -18.90 22.17
CA THR A 175 -20.59 -20.22 21.66
C THR A 175 -19.93 -20.48 20.31
N ASN A 176 -19.38 -21.69 20.11
CA ASN A 176 -18.63 -22.09 18.91
C ASN A 176 -17.38 -21.23 18.64
N SER A 177 -16.82 -20.56 19.67
CA SER A 177 -15.52 -19.91 19.53
C SER A 177 -14.39 -20.93 19.37
N TRP A 178 -13.40 -20.57 18.57
CA TRP A 178 -12.18 -21.36 18.40
C TRP A 178 -10.96 -20.46 18.60
N LEU A 179 -9.82 -21.07 18.95
CA LEU A 179 -8.58 -20.37 19.15
C LEU A 179 -8.10 -19.78 17.81
N ARG A 180 -7.87 -18.47 17.77
CA ARG A 180 -7.55 -17.75 16.53
C ARG A 180 -6.06 -17.83 16.15
N ASN A 181 -5.30 -18.81 16.67
CA ASN A 181 -3.91 -19.04 16.27
C ASN A 181 -3.76 -19.60 14.84
N THR A 182 -4.88 -19.96 14.21
CA THR A 182 -5.00 -20.35 12.80
C THR A 182 -5.09 -19.17 11.84
N ASP A 183 -5.37 -17.97 12.34
CA ASP A 183 -5.61 -16.79 11.51
C ASP A 183 -4.32 -16.29 10.87
N SER A 184 -4.43 -15.75 9.66
CA SER A 184 -3.29 -15.23 8.90
C SER A 184 -2.48 -14.19 9.68
N GLU A 185 -3.16 -13.32 10.42
CA GLU A 185 -2.60 -12.22 11.20
C GLU A 185 -1.79 -12.74 12.38
N TYR A 186 -2.32 -13.73 13.11
CA TYR A 186 -1.57 -14.39 14.16
C TYR A 186 -0.32 -15.07 13.59
N LYS A 187 -0.50 -15.88 12.54
CA LYS A 187 0.59 -16.64 11.93
C LYS A 187 1.70 -15.72 11.45
N MET A 188 1.39 -14.68 10.69
CA MET A 188 2.40 -13.79 10.13
C MET A 188 3.15 -12.98 11.20
N LEU A 189 2.46 -12.47 12.22
CA LEU A 189 3.09 -11.71 13.31
C LEU A 189 3.91 -12.63 14.21
N ASN A 190 3.41 -13.81 14.56
CA ASN A 190 4.13 -14.78 15.37
C ASN A 190 5.39 -15.29 14.65
N ARG A 191 5.32 -15.57 13.35
CA ARG A 191 6.49 -15.91 12.53
C ARG A 191 7.52 -14.80 12.54
N LEU A 192 7.11 -13.56 12.26
CA LEU A 192 8.01 -12.42 12.25
C LEU A 192 8.68 -12.20 13.62
N ALA A 193 7.93 -12.33 14.71
CA ALA A 193 8.51 -12.23 16.05
C ALA A 193 9.53 -13.35 16.33
N ASN A 194 9.29 -14.57 15.85
CA ASN A 194 10.29 -15.65 15.94
C ASN A 194 11.54 -15.33 15.11
N GLU A 195 11.39 -14.81 13.88
CA GLU A 195 12.53 -14.41 13.04
C GLU A 195 13.35 -13.27 13.66
N LEU A 196 12.71 -12.38 14.43
CA LEU A 196 13.36 -11.34 15.23
C LEU A 196 13.99 -11.86 16.53
N ASN A 197 13.92 -13.18 16.79
CA ASN A 197 14.33 -13.81 18.05
C ASN A 197 13.57 -13.25 19.29
N GLY A 198 12.31 -12.89 19.09
CA GLY A 198 11.42 -12.41 20.13
C GLY A 198 11.17 -13.48 21.20
N VAL A 199 11.11 -13.05 22.45
CA VAL A 199 10.76 -13.87 23.61
C VAL A 199 9.48 -13.33 24.23
N LYS A 200 8.54 -14.23 24.54
CA LYS A 200 7.24 -13.87 25.14
C LYS A 200 7.42 -12.97 26.37
N GLY A 201 6.69 -11.86 26.40
CA GLY A 201 6.73 -10.87 27.49
C GLY A 201 7.96 -9.97 27.54
N LYS A 202 8.85 -10.03 26.54
CA LYS A 202 9.98 -9.09 26.41
C LYS A 202 9.62 -7.92 25.49
N THR A 203 10.33 -6.81 25.68
CA THR A 203 10.22 -5.59 24.87
C THR A 203 11.58 -5.23 24.29
N TYR A 204 11.59 -4.84 23.02
CA TYR A 204 12.78 -4.54 22.21
C TYR A 204 12.66 -3.14 21.63
N LYS A 205 13.16 -2.13 22.36
CA LYS A 205 13.04 -0.71 21.98
C LYS A 205 14.02 -0.32 20.88
N GLU A 206 15.11 -1.05 20.75
CA GLU A 206 16.13 -0.89 19.73
C GLU A 206 15.66 -1.34 18.34
N ILE A 207 14.64 -2.20 18.28
CA ILE A 207 14.06 -2.64 17.02
C ILE A 207 13.08 -1.57 16.53
N THR A 208 13.45 -0.93 15.43
CA THR A 208 12.68 0.11 14.75
C THR A 208 12.32 -0.31 13.34
N GLY A 209 11.39 0.40 12.72
CA GLY A 209 11.05 0.20 11.33
C GLY A 209 9.63 0.63 11.01
N GLU A 210 9.16 0.27 9.82
CA GLU A 210 7.78 0.46 9.39
C GLU A 210 7.26 -0.83 8.78
N LEU A 211 6.09 -1.27 9.26
CA LEU A 211 5.46 -2.51 8.87
C LEU A 211 3.99 -2.29 8.54
N LYS A 212 3.60 -2.58 7.30
CA LYS A 212 2.20 -2.74 6.91
C LYS A 212 1.72 -4.13 7.31
N ILE A 213 0.58 -4.17 7.97
CA ILE A 213 -0.12 -5.39 8.35
C ILE A 213 -1.39 -5.40 7.51
N ALA A 214 -1.52 -6.34 6.60
CA ALA A 214 -2.67 -6.42 5.71
C ALA A 214 -3.48 -7.68 5.97
N SER A 215 -4.81 -7.55 6.00
CA SER A 215 -5.74 -8.67 6.06
C SER A 215 -6.94 -8.45 5.15
N GLU A 216 -7.30 -9.50 4.43
CA GLU A 216 -8.47 -9.54 3.58
C GLU A 216 -9.77 -9.27 4.35
N ARG A 217 -9.94 -9.84 5.55
CA ARG A 217 -11.10 -9.59 6.42
C ARG A 217 -10.75 -8.55 7.48
N PRO A 218 -11.76 -7.91 8.11
CA PRO A 218 -11.53 -7.08 9.28
C PRO A 218 -10.82 -7.88 10.37
N TYR A 219 -9.93 -7.24 11.13
CA TYR A 219 -9.24 -7.93 12.22
C TYR A 219 -10.24 -8.33 13.31
N CYS A 220 -10.28 -9.62 13.64
CA CYS A 220 -11.08 -10.07 14.77
C CYS A 220 -10.49 -9.57 16.10
N PRO A 221 -11.26 -9.54 17.20
CA PRO A 221 -10.77 -9.13 18.52
C PRO A 221 -9.46 -9.81 18.95
N SER A 222 -9.28 -11.10 18.62
CA SER A 222 -8.02 -11.79 18.91
C SER A 222 -6.86 -11.23 18.09
N CYS A 223 -7.06 -10.99 16.79
CA CYS A 223 -6.00 -10.44 15.92
C CYS A 223 -5.62 -9.02 16.32
N GLN A 224 -6.60 -8.21 16.75
CA GLN A 224 -6.35 -6.88 17.31
C GLN A 224 -5.50 -6.97 18.59
N GLY A 225 -5.81 -7.92 19.47
CA GLY A 225 -4.99 -8.19 20.66
C GLY A 225 -3.57 -8.64 20.34
N VAL A 226 -3.38 -9.42 19.27
CA VAL A 226 -2.04 -9.85 18.83
C VAL A 226 -1.25 -8.68 18.22
N ILE A 227 -1.89 -7.81 17.43
CA ILE A 227 -1.28 -6.58 16.90
C ILE A 227 -0.82 -5.69 18.06
N GLN A 228 -1.65 -5.55 19.11
CA GLN A 228 -1.30 -4.79 20.30
C GLN A 228 -0.09 -5.40 21.04
N GLN A 229 -0.06 -6.73 21.23
CA GLN A 229 1.09 -7.42 21.83
C GLN A 229 2.37 -7.25 20.99
N PHE A 230 2.26 -7.31 19.66
CA PHE A 230 3.39 -7.06 18.77
C PHE A 230 3.90 -5.61 18.91
N ASN A 231 3.00 -4.64 19.02
CA ASN A 231 3.33 -3.25 19.23
C ASN A 231 4.03 -3.01 20.58
N GLU A 232 3.56 -3.65 21.65
CA GLU A 232 4.17 -3.59 22.99
C GLU A 232 5.55 -4.25 23.02
N MET A 233 5.73 -5.30 22.22
CA MET A 233 7.02 -5.97 22.06
C MET A 233 8.01 -5.09 21.26
N TYR A 234 7.55 -4.36 20.24
CA TYR A 234 8.37 -3.51 19.38
C TYR A 234 7.86 -2.05 19.34
N PRO A 235 7.95 -1.30 20.46
CA PRO A 235 7.25 -0.02 20.64
C PRO A 235 7.77 1.13 19.78
N ASN A 236 8.93 0.97 19.13
CA ASN A 236 9.49 1.95 18.21
C ASN A 236 9.34 1.53 16.74
N ALA A 237 8.65 0.42 16.45
CA ALA A 237 8.19 0.09 15.11
C ALA A 237 6.90 0.86 14.81
N LYS A 238 6.80 1.43 13.62
CA LYS A 238 5.58 2.03 13.09
C LYS A 238 4.74 0.97 12.40
N LEU A 239 3.49 0.83 12.82
CA LEU A 239 2.55 -0.13 12.24
C LEU A 239 1.50 0.60 11.39
N ILE A 240 1.26 0.09 10.19
CA ILE A 240 0.21 0.57 9.29
C ILE A 240 -0.80 -0.55 9.09
N LEU A 241 -2.04 -0.31 9.50
CA LEU A 241 -3.11 -1.29 9.52
C LEU A 241 -3.98 -1.18 8.28
N ILE A 242 -4.10 -2.30 7.56
CA ILE A 242 -4.94 -2.48 6.38
C ILE A 242 -5.82 -3.71 6.65
N ASP A 243 -7.13 -3.53 6.85
CA ASP A 243 -8.05 -4.64 7.10
C ASP A 243 -9.34 -4.51 6.29
N GLY A 244 -10.04 -5.63 6.13
CA GLY A 244 -11.37 -5.65 5.50
C GLY A 244 -11.36 -5.30 4.01
N ILE A 245 -10.32 -5.68 3.29
CA ILE A 245 -10.12 -5.40 1.86
C ILE A 245 -10.73 -6.45 0.92
N LYS A 246 -11.75 -7.19 1.38
CA LYS A 246 -12.47 -8.21 0.60
C LYS A 246 -13.62 -7.63 -0.21
#